data_AF-A0A820B4L8-F1
#
_entry.id   AF-A0A820B4L8-F1
#
_cell.length_a   1.000
_cell.length_b   1.000
_cell.length_c   1.000
_cell.angle_alpha   90.00
_cell.angle_beta   90.00
_cell.angle_gamma   90.00
#
_symmetry.space_group_name_H-M   'P 1'
#
loop_
_entity.id
_entity.type
_entity.pdbx_description
1 polymer ?
#
loop_
_entity_poly.entity_id
_entity_poly.type
_entity_poly.pdbx_seq_one_letter_code
_entity_poly.pdbx_strand_id
1 'polypeptide(L)'
;MVTEDNINTARSIALKCGIISSNDDYLILEGEEFNRRIRSTPHGKVEQNLFDKVWPNLRVLACASSQDKYVIVRGIMASKINPTRGIIAITGCHNNDVPALKAADIGFSMGIQDIDAVRQASDIILLDDNFNSIFKAVIWSRSIYDPIAKIFQFKLIVNFVTLFCVSIGACIVKESPLRIVQMF
;
A
#
# COMPACT_ATOMS: atom_id res chain seq x y z
N MET A 1 -12.75 -3.97 -3.62
CA MET A 1 -12.71 -5.18 -4.44
C MET A 1 -12.65 -4.78 -5.91
N VAL A 2 -11.68 -5.31 -6.66
CA VAL A 2 -11.58 -5.11 -8.11
C VAL A 2 -11.58 -6.49 -8.75
N THR A 3 -12.51 -6.75 -9.68
CA THR A 3 -12.66 -8.07 -10.31
C THR A 3 -13.00 -7.92 -11.80
N GLU A 4 -12.69 -8.97 -12.56
CA GLU A 4 -13.08 -9.16 -13.95
C GLU A 4 -14.49 -9.77 -14.08
N ASP A 5 -15.09 -10.19 -12.97
CA ASP A 5 -16.45 -10.72 -12.93
C ASP A 5 -17.51 -9.67 -13.29
N ASN A 6 -18.66 -10.15 -13.77
CA ASN A 6 -19.86 -9.34 -13.98
C ASN A 6 -20.31 -8.63 -12.69
N ILE A 7 -20.88 -7.43 -12.82
CA ILE A 7 -21.38 -6.61 -11.72
C ILE A 7 -22.30 -7.35 -10.74
N ASN A 8 -23.19 -8.22 -11.25
CA ASN A 8 -24.14 -8.95 -10.39
C ASN A 8 -23.45 -9.99 -9.51
N THR A 9 -22.47 -10.70 -10.09
CA THR A 9 -21.65 -11.68 -9.38
C THR A 9 -20.76 -10.98 -8.36
N ALA A 10 -20.06 -9.92 -8.78
CA ALA A 10 -19.20 -9.12 -7.93
C ALA A 10 -19.97 -8.53 -6.72
N ARG A 11 -21.17 -7.98 -6.95
CA ARG A 11 -22.06 -7.48 -5.89
C ARG A 11 -22.47 -8.58 -4.91
N SER A 12 -22.85 -9.75 -5.42
CA SER A 12 -23.27 -10.87 -4.59
C SER A 12 -22.14 -11.40 -3.71
N ILE A 13 -20.92 -11.50 -4.26
CA ILE A 13 -19.73 -11.90 -3.51
C ILE A 13 -19.38 -10.82 -2.47
N ALA A 14 -19.39 -9.55 -2.87
CA ALA A 14 -19.08 -8.44 -1.96
C ALA A 14 -20.03 -8.37 -0.76
N LEU A 15 -21.33 -8.65 -0.95
CA LEU A 15 -22.30 -8.76 0.15
C LEU A 15 -21.98 -9.94 1.08
N LYS A 16 -21.71 -11.12 0.51
CA LYS A 16 -21.38 -12.33 1.30
C LYS A 16 -20.09 -12.16 2.11
N CYS A 17 -19.10 -11.46 1.55
CA CYS A 17 -17.83 -11.18 2.21
C CYS A 17 -17.88 -9.98 3.17
N GLY A 18 -19.00 -9.27 3.27
CA GLY A 18 -19.13 -8.08 4.12
C GLY A 18 -18.32 -6.86 3.66
N ILE A 19 -17.98 -6.79 2.36
CA ILE A 19 -17.30 -5.63 1.76
C ILE A 19 -18.30 -4.46 1.57
N ILE A 20 -19.56 -4.81 1.36
CA ILE A 20 -20.70 -3.89 1.29
C ILE A 20 -21.83 -4.46 2.14
N SER A 21 -22.61 -3.59 2.77
CA SER A 21 -23.85 -3.95 3.47
C SER A 21 -25.06 -3.55 2.63
N SER A 22 -26.21 -4.21 2.84
CA SER A 22 -27.45 -3.91 2.09
C SER A 22 -27.97 -2.47 2.27
N ASN A 23 -27.53 -1.78 3.33
CA ASN A 23 -27.91 -0.41 3.65
C ASN A 23 -26.82 0.63 3.35
N ASP A 24 -25.67 0.22 2.77
CA ASP A 24 -24.59 1.16 2.49
C ASP A 24 -24.79 1.86 1.14
N ASP A 25 -24.59 3.18 1.12
CA ASP A 25 -24.63 4.01 -0.11
C ASP A 25 -23.32 3.91 -0.93
N TYR A 26 -22.61 2.79 -0.84
CA TYR A 26 -21.34 2.61 -1.53
C TYR A 26 -21.51 2.34 -3.03
N LEU A 27 -20.60 2.90 -3.82
CA LEU A 27 -20.59 2.76 -5.27
C LEU A 27 -20.04 1.41 -5.70
N ILE A 28 -20.79 0.77 -6.59
CA ILE A 28 -20.43 -0.43 -7.34
C ILE A 28 -20.48 -0.03 -8.80
N LEU A 29 -19.33 -0.01 -9.46
CA LEU A 29 -19.20 0.43 -10.85
C LEU A 29 -18.60 -0.68 -11.71
N GLU A 30 -18.94 -0.67 -13.00
CA GLU A 30 -18.19 -1.41 -14.01
C GLU A 30 -16.98 -0.60 -14.48
N GLY A 31 -15.95 -1.29 -14.99
CA GLY A 31 -14.73 -0.67 -15.51
C GLY A 31 -14.99 0.42 -16.56
N GLU A 32 -15.94 0.18 -17.47
CA GLU A 32 -16.31 1.17 -18.50
C GLU A 32 -16.92 2.44 -17.88
N GLU A 33 -17.89 2.28 -16.98
CA GLU A 33 -18.54 3.40 -16.30
C GLU A 33 -17.57 4.17 -15.41
N PHE A 34 -16.67 3.46 -14.72
CA PHE A 34 -15.59 4.07 -13.94
C PHE A 34 -14.68 4.93 -14.83
N ASN A 35 -14.22 4.39 -15.97
CA ASN A 35 -13.40 5.13 -16.91
C ASN A 35 -14.10 6.37 -17.48
N ARG A 36 -15.40 6.28 -17.74
CA ARG A 36 -16.22 7.40 -18.21
C ARG A 36 -16.30 8.51 -17.17
N ARG A 37 -16.39 8.18 -15.87
CA ARG A 37 -16.50 9.18 -14.80
C ARG A 37 -15.19 9.89 -14.48
N ILE A 38 -14.04 9.25 -14.70
CA ILE A 38 -12.73 9.81 -14.35
C ILE A 38 -12.03 10.53 -15.51
N ARG A 39 -12.68 10.60 -16.69
CA ARG A 39 -12.14 11.23 -17.90
C ARG A 39 -13.17 12.18 -18.50
N SER A 40 -12.80 13.41 -18.86
CA SER A 40 -13.72 14.34 -19.55
C SER A 40 -14.04 13.95 -20.99
N THR A 41 -13.23 13.07 -21.59
CA THR A 41 -13.43 12.57 -22.96
C THR A 41 -13.24 11.05 -22.94
N PRO A 42 -13.98 10.25 -23.74
CA PRO A 42 -13.88 8.78 -23.73
C PRO A 42 -12.46 8.23 -23.91
N HIS A 43 -11.57 8.98 -24.57
CA HIS A 43 -10.14 8.65 -24.75
C HIS A 43 -9.19 9.67 -24.12
N GLY A 44 -9.70 10.50 -23.19
CA GLY A 44 -8.92 11.50 -22.47
C GLY A 44 -7.98 10.90 -21.43
N LYS A 45 -7.11 11.74 -20.86
CA LYS A 45 -6.31 11.39 -19.69
C LYS A 45 -7.20 11.33 -18.45
N VAL A 46 -6.76 10.56 -17.44
CA VAL A 46 -7.42 10.52 -16.13
C VAL A 46 -7.29 11.88 -15.46
N GLU A 47 -8.42 12.44 -15.04
CA GLU A 47 -8.46 13.70 -14.31
C GLU A 47 -8.63 13.45 -12.82
N GLN A 48 -7.64 13.90 -12.04
CA GLN A 48 -7.63 13.66 -10.60
C GLN A 48 -8.85 14.25 -9.89
N ASN A 49 -9.31 15.44 -10.29
CA ASN A 49 -10.48 16.09 -9.69
C ASN A 49 -11.77 15.28 -9.87
N LEU A 50 -11.89 14.52 -10.96
CA LEU A 50 -13.04 13.65 -11.21
C LEU A 50 -12.89 12.33 -10.47
N PHE A 51 -11.67 11.77 -10.50
CA PHE A 51 -11.32 10.57 -9.73
C PHE A 51 -11.66 10.76 -8.24
N ASP A 52 -11.28 11.90 -7.67
CA ASP A 52 -11.47 12.26 -6.26
C ASP A 52 -12.94 12.35 -5.84
N LYS A 53 -13.86 12.52 -6.78
CA LYS A 53 -15.30 12.46 -6.50
C LYS A 53 -15.86 11.04 -6.43
N VAL A 54 -15.17 10.07 -7.03
CA VAL A 54 -15.67 8.71 -7.23
C VAL A 54 -15.03 7.73 -6.25
N TRP A 55 -13.70 7.74 -6.15
CA TRP A 55 -12.98 6.70 -5.41
C TRP A 55 -13.31 6.59 -3.91
N PRO A 56 -13.66 7.66 -3.16
CA PRO A 56 -13.96 7.53 -1.73
C PRO A 56 -15.15 6.62 -1.42
N ASN A 57 -16.14 6.63 -2.32
CA ASN A 57 -17.36 5.82 -2.19
C ASN A 57 -17.27 4.51 -2.99
N LEU A 58 -16.27 4.34 -3.85
CA LEU A 58 -16.08 3.12 -4.63
C LEU A 58 -15.64 1.97 -3.71
N ARG A 59 -16.42 0.88 -3.68
CA ARG A 59 -16.07 -0.35 -2.95
C ARG A 59 -15.85 -1.54 -3.87
N VAL A 60 -16.59 -1.60 -4.97
CA VAL A 60 -16.51 -2.70 -5.93
C VAL A 60 -16.36 -2.14 -7.34
N LEU A 61 -15.30 -2.56 -8.03
CA LEU A 61 -15.09 -2.33 -9.45
C LEU A 61 -15.19 -3.67 -10.17
N ALA A 62 -16.25 -3.87 -10.93
CA ALA A 62 -16.55 -5.08 -11.70
C ALA A 62 -16.14 -4.92 -13.17
N CYS A 63 -16.01 -6.02 -13.91
CA CYS A 63 -15.55 -6.03 -15.30
C CYS A 63 -14.29 -5.17 -15.51
N ALA A 64 -13.37 -5.15 -14.54
CA ALA A 64 -12.21 -4.28 -14.54
C ALA A 64 -11.07 -4.86 -15.36
N SER A 65 -10.49 -4.08 -16.26
CA SER A 65 -9.27 -4.47 -16.97
C SER A 65 -8.03 -4.33 -16.08
N SER A 66 -6.91 -4.98 -16.45
CA SER A 66 -5.64 -4.77 -15.75
C SER A 66 -5.16 -3.31 -15.80
N GLN A 67 -5.51 -2.57 -16.86
CA GLN A 67 -5.23 -1.13 -16.93
C GLN A 67 -6.03 -0.36 -15.87
N ASP A 68 -7.27 -0.77 -15.57
CA ASP A 68 -8.09 -0.12 -14.55
C ASP A 68 -7.53 -0.36 -13.15
N LYS A 69 -7.00 -1.56 -12.88
CA LYS A 69 -6.25 -1.87 -11.65
C LYS A 69 -5.02 -0.95 -11.48
N TYR A 70 -4.30 -0.66 -12.56
CA TYR A 70 -3.18 0.28 -12.52
C TYR A 70 -3.66 1.73 -12.27
N VAL A 71 -4.71 2.16 -12.97
CA VAL A 71 -5.28 3.51 -12.87
C VAL A 71 -5.81 3.78 -11.46
N ILE A 72 -6.51 2.82 -10.85
CA ILE A 72 -7.05 3.01 -9.50
C ILE A 72 -5.94 3.15 -8.45
N VAL A 73 -4.86 2.36 -8.55
CA VAL A 73 -3.70 2.47 -7.65
C VAL A 73 -3.05 3.84 -7.78
N ARG A 74 -2.75 4.28 -9.00
CA ARG A 74 -2.12 5.58 -9.25
C ARG A 74 -3.02 6.74 -8.85
N GLY A 75 -4.32 6.65 -9.11
CA GLY A 75 -5.31 7.68 -8.76
C GLY A 75 -5.48 7.83 -7.26
N ILE A 76 -5.57 6.73 -6.50
CA ILE A 76 -5.63 6.78 -5.03
C ILE A 76 -4.32 7.33 -4.47
N MET A 77 -3.18 6.95 -5.03
CA MET A 77 -1.87 7.42 -4.57
C MET A 77 -1.66 8.92 -4.80
N ALA A 78 -2.24 9.48 -5.87
CA ALA A 78 -2.18 10.90 -6.20
C ALA A 78 -3.26 11.73 -5.49
N SER A 79 -4.30 11.09 -4.95
CA SER A 79 -5.40 11.73 -4.24
C SER A 79 -4.91 12.42 -2.97
N LYS A 80 -5.45 13.61 -2.71
CA LYS A 80 -5.16 14.44 -1.53
C LYS A 80 -6.37 14.66 -0.63
N ILE A 81 -7.43 13.87 -0.80
CA ILE A 81 -8.66 14.01 -0.01
C ILE A 81 -8.39 13.71 1.46
N ASN A 82 -7.56 12.70 1.72
CA ASN A 82 -7.12 12.39 3.08
C ASN A 82 -5.89 13.23 3.43
N PRO A 83 -5.82 13.78 4.67
CA PRO A 83 -4.67 14.57 5.12
C PRO A 83 -3.39 13.75 5.18
N THR A 84 -3.53 12.43 5.34
CA THR A 84 -2.45 11.45 5.24
C THR A 84 -2.60 10.65 3.96
N ARG A 85 -1.49 10.43 3.27
CA ARG A 85 -1.43 9.49 2.13
C ARG A 85 -1.81 8.09 2.65
N GLY A 86 -2.83 7.49 2.03
CA GLY A 86 -3.13 6.08 2.26
C GLY A 86 -2.03 5.19 1.67
N ILE A 87 -1.61 4.19 2.42
CA ILE A 87 -0.73 3.13 1.92
C ILE A 87 -1.59 2.11 1.17
N ILE A 88 -1.24 1.83 -0.08
CA ILE A 88 -2.05 0.99 -0.97
C ILE A 88 -1.40 -0.38 -1.08
N ALA A 89 -2.15 -1.40 -0.67
CA ALA A 89 -1.82 -2.79 -0.95
C ALA A 89 -2.70 -3.33 -2.08
N ILE A 90 -2.11 -4.06 -3.03
CA ILE A 90 -2.84 -4.73 -4.10
C ILE A 90 -2.45 -6.20 -4.19
N THR A 91 -3.41 -7.05 -4.52
CA THR A 91 -3.18 -8.44 -4.91
C THR A 91 -3.43 -8.56 -6.41
N GLY A 92 -2.60 -9.33 -7.11
CA GLY A 92 -2.75 -9.59 -8.54
C GLY A 92 -2.38 -11.03 -8.85
N CYS A 93 -3.00 -11.61 -9.88
CA CYS A 93 -2.78 -13.01 -10.28
C CYS A 93 -2.24 -13.12 -11.72
N HIS A 94 -2.58 -12.15 -12.56
CA HIS A 94 -2.25 -12.18 -13.98
C HIS A 94 -0.96 -11.43 -14.28
N ASN A 95 -0.24 -11.84 -15.33
CA ASN A 95 0.96 -11.12 -15.81
C ASN A 95 0.70 -9.63 -16.08
N ASN A 96 -0.52 -9.32 -16.54
CA ASN A 96 -0.94 -7.95 -16.84
C ASN A 96 -1.14 -7.10 -15.57
N ASP A 97 -1.19 -7.70 -14.39
CA ASP A 97 -1.31 -6.99 -13.11
C ASP A 97 0.07 -6.57 -12.55
N VAL A 98 1.17 -7.03 -13.14
CA VAL A 98 2.56 -6.68 -12.74
C VAL A 98 2.80 -5.17 -12.66
N PRO A 99 2.36 -4.33 -13.62
CA PRO A 99 2.52 -2.88 -13.52
C PRO A 99 1.76 -2.27 -12.33
N ALA A 100 0.60 -2.84 -11.97
CA ALA A 100 -0.20 -2.37 -10.83
C ALA A 100 0.44 -2.79 -9.51
N LEU A 101 0.95 -4.04 -9.42
CA LEU A 101 1.72 -4.54 -8.27
C LEU A 101 2.94 -3.65 -7.99
N LYS A 102 3.74 -3.34 -9.02
CA LYS A 102 4.92 -2.47 -8.90
C LYS A 102 4.60 -1.01 -8.61
N ALA A 103 3.38 -0.56 -8.92
CA ALA A 103 2.96 0.82 -8.67
C ALA A 103 2.36 1.01 -7.27
N ALA A 104 1.93 -0.07 -6.61
CA ALA A 104 1.40 -0.03 -5.26
C ALA A 104 2.53 0.14 -4.23
N ASP A 105 2.18 0.49 -2.99
CA ASP A 105 3.15 0.52 -1.89
C ASP A 105 3.55 -0.90 -1.45
N ILE A 106 2.60 -1.84 -1.55
CA ILE A 106 2.80 -3.24 -1.17
C ILE A 106 2.06 -4.13 -2.18
N GLY A 107 2.80 -4.95 -2.92
CA GLY A 107 2.26 -5.98 -3.80
C GLY A 107 2.19 -7.34 -3.12
N PHE A 108 1.01 -7.98 -3.17
CA PHE A 108 0.80 -9.36 -2.72
C PHE A 108 0.60 -10.30 -3.92
N SER A 109 1.23 -11.47 -3.87
CA SER A 109 0.95 -12.58 -4.79
C SER A 109 0.61 -13.86 -4.03
N MET A 110 -0.17 -14.73 -4.64
CA MET A 110 -0.51 -16.07 -4.21
C MET A 110 0.59 -17.07 -4.60
N GLY A 111 1.03 -17.88 -3.64
CA GLY A 111 2.15 -18.80 -3.78
C GLY A 111 1.80 -20.03 -4.60
N ILE A 112 0.54 -20.48 -4.60
CA ILE A 112 0.13 -21.69 -5.36
C ILE A 112 -0.46 -21.29 -6.70
N GLN A 113 -1.37 -20.31 -6.72
CA GLN A 113 -2.12 -19.93 -7.92
C GLN A 113 -1.36 -19.04 -8.92
N ASP A 114 -0.45 -18.17 -8.46
CA ASP A 114 0.12 -17.16 -9.36
C ASP A 114 1.32 -17.70 -10.16
N ILE A 115 1.57 -17.05 -11.30
CA ILE A 115 2.73 -17.31 -12.14
C ILE A 115 4.00 -16.63 -11.59
N ASP A 116 5.17 -17.12 -11.97
CA ASP A 116 6.46 -16.62 -11.47
C ASP A 116 6.70 -15.13 -11.76
N ALA A 117 6.20 -14.62 -12.88
CA ALA A 117 6.32 -13.20 -13.22
C ALA A 117 5.62 -12.29 -12.19
N VAL A 118 4.49 -12.73 -11.63
CA VAL A 118 3.73 -11.99 -10.61
C VAL A 118 4.43 -12.10 -9.25
N ARG A 119 4.89 -13.30 -8.89
CA ARG A 119 5.68 -13.53 -7.66
C ARG A 119 6.94 -12.67 -7.61
N GLN A 120 7.68 -12.56 -8.71
CA GLN A 120 8.87 -11.72 -8.82
C GLN A 120 8.56 -10.21 -8.78
N ALA A 121 7.35 -9.81 -9.13
CA ALA A 121 6.91 -8.42 -9.09
C ALA A 121 6.29 -8.03 -7.74
N SER A 122 5.95 -9.00 -6.89
CA SER A 122 5.34 -8.80 -5.58
C SER A 122 6.38 -8.58 -4.47
N ASP A 123 5.99 -7.86 -3.42
CA ASP A 123 6.83 -7.65 -2.23
C ASP A 123 6.64 -8.79 -1.22
N ILE A 124 5.44 -9.38 -1.18
CA ILE A 124 5.08 -10.45 -0.24
C ILE A 124 4.32 -11.56 -0.98
N ILE A 125 4.82 -12.79 -0.83
CA ILE A 125 4.19 -14.00 -1.39
C ILE A 125 3.44 -14.74 -0.27
N LEU A 126 2.15 -14.97 -0.46
CA LEU A 126 1.31 -15.76 0.44
C LEU A 126 1.42 -17.23 0.09
N LEU A 127 2.08 -18.02 0.93
CA LEU A 127 2.32 -19.45 0.63
C LEU A 127 1.06 -20.33 0.73
N ASP A 128 0.01 -19.84 1.39
CA ASP A 128 -1.22 -20.57 1.69
C ASP A 128 -2.44 -20.07 0.90
N ASP A 129 -2.26 -19.12 -0.01
CA ASP A 129 -3.28 -18.49 -0.84
C ASP A 129 -4.50 -17.97 -0.04
N ASN A 130 -4.27 -17.49 1.18
CA ASN A 130 -5.35 -17.07 2.09
C ASN A 130 -5.27 -15.58 2.45
N PHE A 131 -6.36 -14.84 2.23
CA PHE A 131 -6.49 -13.44 2.65
C PHE A 131 -6.29 -13.22 4.16
N ASN A 132 -6.58 -14.22 5.00
CA ASN A 132 -6.33 -14.14 6.44
C ASN A 132 -4.83 -13.96 6.76
N SER A 133 -3.94 -14.45 5.89
CA SER A 133 -2.50 -14.29 6.06
C SER A 133 -2.05 -12.85 5.80
N ILE A 134 -2.75 -12.09 4.93
CA ILE A 134 -2.55 -10.64 4.80
C ILE A 134 -2.91 -9.94 6.11
N PHE A 135 -4.04 -10.29 6.73
CA PHE A 135 -4.44 -9.71 8.01
C PHE A 135 -3.40 -9.96 9.11
N LYS A 136 -2.90 -11.20 9.21
CA LYS A 136 -1.80 -11.53 10.13
C LYS A 136 -0.54 -10.73 9.85
N ALA A 137 -0.16 -10.56 8.58
CA ALA A 137 1.00 -9.75 8.20
C ALA A 137 0.86 -8.29 8.64
N VAL A 138 -0.34 -7.70 8.53
CA VAL A 138 -0.62 -6.33 8.98
C VAL A 138 -0.56 -6.21 10.51
N ILE A 139 -1.04 -7.20 11.26
CA ILE A 139 -0.91 -7.20 12.73
C ILE A 139 0.56 -7.26 13.15
N TRP A 140 1.33 -8.12 12.49
CA TRP A 140 2.75 -8.27 12.74
C TRP A 140 3.53 -6.99 12.42
N SER A 141 3.24 -6.36 11.28
CA SER A 141 3.92 -5.12 10.89
C SER A 141 3.68 -3.98 11.90
N ARG A 142 2.46 -3.87 12.44
CA ARG A 142 2.16 -2.90 13.50
C ARG A 142 2.87 -3.21 14.82
N SER A 143 2.97 -4.48 15.17
CA SER A 143 3.64 -4.92 16.42
C SER A 143 5.15 -4.65 16.40
N ILE A 144 5.77 -4.61 15.21
CA ILE A 144 7.21 -4.38 15.05
C ILE A 144 7.60 -2.89 15.14
N TYR A 145 6.65 -1.97 14.94
CA TYR A 145 6.93 -0.53 14.92
C TYR A 145 7.50 -0.01 16.25
N ASP A 146 6.88 -0.39 17.38
CA ASP A 146 7.30 0.11 18.69
C ASP A 146 8.71 -0.33 19.09
N PRO A 147 9.11 -1.61 18.92
CA PRO A 147 10.51 -2.03 19.13
C PRO A 147 11.51 -1.27 18.26
N ILE A 148 11.22 -1.07 16.97
CA ILE A 148 12.14 -0.36 16.05
C ILE A 148 12.31 1.10 16.49
N ALA A 149 11.21 1.78 16.84
CA ALA A 149 11.26 3.16 17.31
C ALA A 149 12.12 3.29 18.58
N LYS A 150 11.99 2.34 19.52
CA LYS A 150 12.80 2.30 20.74
C LYS A 150 14.29 2.06 20.47
N ILE A 151 14.62 1.16 19.53
CA ILE A 151 16.02 0.94 19.11
C ILE A 151 16.60 2.19 18.48
N PHE A 152 15.83 2.87 17.62
CA PHE A 152 16.26 4.12 16.99
C PHE A 152 16.46 5.23 18.03
N GLN A 153 15.53 5.40 18.96
CA GLN A 153 15.64 6.35 20.07
C GLN A 153 16.89 6.08 20.91
N PHE A 154 17.13 4.84 21.30
CA PHE A 154 18.30 4.46 22.08
C PHE A 154 19.61 4.79 21.34
N LYS A 155 19.73 4.37 20.08
CA LYS A 155 20.93 4.66 19.27
C LYS A 155 21.16 6.15 19.05
N LEU A 156 20.09 6.92 18.86
CA LEU A 156 20.17 8.37 18.67
C LEU A 156 20.64 9.07 19.95
N ILE A 157 20.12 8.68 21.12
CA ILE A 157 20.56 9.24 22.42
C ILE A 157 22.03 8.90 22.68
N VAL A 158 22.44 7.65 22.47
CA VAL A 158 23.84 7.24 22.66
C VAL A 158 24.77 8.04 21.75
N ASN A 159 24.45 8.16 20.46
CA ASN A 159 25.26 8.96 19.53
C ASN A 159 25.31 10.44 19.92
N PHE A 160 24.19 11.01 20.34
CA PHE A 160 24.12 12.41 20.77
C PHE A 160 24.97 12.67 22.01
N VAL A 161 24.89 11.81 23.03
CA VAL A 161 25.69 11.91 24.26
C VAL A 161 27.18 11.72 23.95
N THR A 162 27.52 10.73 23.13
CA THR A 162 28.91 10.49 22.69
C THR A 162 29.48 11.72 21.99
N LEU A 163 28.74 12.30 21.03
CA LEU A 163 29.16 13.52 20.33
C LEU A 163 29.41 14.68 21.31
N PHE A 164 28.46 14.93 22.22
CA PHE A 164 28.58 16.01 23.20
C PHE A 164 29.77 15.82 24.15
N CYS A 165 29.99 14.60 24.64
CA CYS A 165 31.10 14.26 25.52
C CYS A 165 32.47 14.46 24.83
N VAL A 166 32.59 14.02 23.58
CA VAL A 166 33.81 14.19 22.78
C VAL A 166 34.07 15.67 22.49
N SER A 167 33.05 16.44 22.12
CA SER A 167 33.18 17.88 21.87
C SER A 167 33.64 18.64 23.11
N ILE A 168 33.04 18.39 24.27
CA ILE A 168 33.45 19.02 25.54
C ILE A 168 34.87 18.60 25.94
N GLY A 169 35.18 17.30 25.85
CA GLY A 169 36.52 16.79 26.14
C GLY A 169 37.59 17.45 25.27
N ALA A 170 37.33 17.55 23.96
CA ALA A 170 38.23 18.22 23.03
C ALA A 170 38.41 19.73 23.35
N CYS A 171 37.34 20.44 23.76
CA CYS A 171 37.43 21.86 24.07
C CYS A 171 38.15 22.15 25.40
N ILE A 172 37.91 21.36 26.45
CA ILE A 172 38.43 21.60 27.81
C ILE A 172 39.79 20.92 28.01
N VAL A 173 39.89 19.64 27.67
CA VAL A 173 41.04 18.77 27.98
C VAL A 173 42.01 18.69 26.80
N LYS A 174 41.63 19.16 25.61
CA LYS A 174 42.37 19.04 24.33
C LYS A 174 42.61 17.59 23.87
N GLU A 175 42.00 16.63 24.54
CA GLU A 175 42.00 15.21 24.19
C GLU A 175 40.58 14.66 24.28
N SER A 176 40.25 13.71 23.41
CA SER A 176 38.97 13.01 23.46
C SER A 176 39.00 11.95 24.59
N PRO A 177 38.03 11.95 25.51
CA PRO A 177 37.95 10.95 26.58
C PRO A 177 37.62 9.54 26.06
N LEU A 178 37.08 9.45 24.85
CA LEU A 178 36.76 8.19 24.17
C LEU A 178 37.72 7.98 23.01
N ARG A 179 38.28 6.77 22.90
CA ARG A 179 39.08 6.37 21.73
C ARG A 179 38.18 5.92 20.59
N ILE A 180 38.66 6.07 19.36
CA ILE A 180 37.94 5.68 18.13
C ILE A 180 37.43 4.24 18.20
N VAL A 181 38.22 3.30 18.75
CA VAL A 181 37.82 1.88 18.90
C VAL A 181 36.66 1.68 19.87
N GLN A 182 36.46 2.60 20.83
CA GLN A 182 35.36 2.54 21.81
C GLN A 182 34.08 3.21 21.31
N MET A 183 34.14 3.89 20.16
CA MET A 183 32.99 4.55 19.52
C MET A 183 32.30 3.68 18.46
N PHE A 184 33.01 2.67 17.95
CA PHE A 184 32.47 1.65 17.03
C PHE A 184 31.77 0.53 17.80
#